data_AF-A0A401TTW7-F1
#
_entry.id   AF-A0A401TTW7-F1
#
_cell.length_a   1.000
_cell.length_b   1.000
_cell.length_c   1.000
_cell.angle_alpha   90.00
_cell.angle_beta   90.00
_cell.angle_gamma   90.00
#
_symmetry.space_group_name_H-M   'P 1'
#
loop_
_entity.id
_entity.type
_entity.pdbx_description
1 polymer ?
#
loop_
_entity_poly.entity_id
_entity_poly.type
_entity_poly.pdbx_seq_one_letter_code
_entity_poly.pdbx_strand_id
1 'polypeptide(L)'
;VDSSGPNSVDSSGPNGVDSSGPNSVNSSGPNGVDSSGPNSVDSSGPNGVHSSGPNGVDSSGSISVDSSGPNGADSSGPNGADSSGPNGADSSGPNGVDSSGPNGVDSSGPNSADSCGPNSVDSSGPNSVDSSGPNSADSCGPNGVDSSGPNSGDSSGPKSVDSSGPNSVDSSGPNGVNSSGSISVDSSGPIRVDSSGPNGADSSGPNGVDSSGPNGADWSGLNSADWSGLNGVDWSGPNGVDWSGPNSADWSGPNS
;
A
#
# COMPACT_ATOMS: atom_id res chain seq x y z
N VAL A 1 27.87 -22.58 -16.02
CA VAL A 1 27.92 -22.32 -17.48
C VAL A 1 26.60 -22.80 -18.05
N ASP A 2 25.53 -22.04 -17.79
CA ASP A 2 25.31 -20.67 -18.30
C ASP A 2 25.38 -20.65 -19.83
N SER A 3 24.27 -20.28 -20.47
CA SER A 3 24.29 -19.53 -21.73
C SER A 3 22.87 -19.07 -22.04
N SER A 4 22.59 -17.86 -22.53
CA SER A 4 23.42 -16.78 -23.12
C SER A 4 23.57 -16.68 -24.66
N GLY A 5 22.49 -16.88 -25.43
CA GLY A 5 22.16 -16.17 -26.69
C GLY A 5 23.23 -15.35 -27.45
N PRO A 6 23.21 -14.01 -27.36
CA PRO A 6 24.24 -13.35 -26.55
C PRO A 6 23.99 -13.47 -25.07
N ASN A 7 22.73 -13.69 -24.75
CA ASN A 7 22.10 -13.56 -23.46
C ASN A 7 20.68 -14.15 -23.77
N SER A 8 20.46 -15.48 -23.83
CA SER A 8 19.18 -16.13 -24.20
C SER A 8 19.15 -17.63 -23.91
N VAL A 9 18.04 -18.13 -23.34
CA VAL A 9 17.55 -19.54 -23.24
C VAL A 9 18.63 -20.61 -22.92
N ASP A 10 18.50 -21.42 -21.87
CA ASP A 10 17.32 -21.73 -21.06
C ASP A 10 17.69 -22.68 -19.89
N SER A 11 16.68 -22.95 -19.07
CA SER A 11 16.40 -24.20 -18.36
C SER A 11 17.49 -24.71 -17.44
N SER A 12 17.38 -24.37 -16.15
CA SER A 12 18.47 -24.61 -15.22
C SER A 12 18.18 -25.65 -14.11
N GLY A 13 19.16 -26.55 -14.00
CA GLY A 13 19.19 -27.71 -13.13
C GLY A 13 18.24 -28.86 -13.54
N PRO A 14 17.42 -29.45 -12.66
CA PRO A 14 16.58 -28.77 -11.70
C PRO A 14 17.46 -28.12 -10.63
N ASN A 15 17.29 -26.81 -10.46
CA ASN A 15 17.83 -26.05 -9.33
C ASN A 15 19.31 -25.61 -9.47
N GLY A 16 19.84 -25.33 -10.66
CA GLY A 16 19.61 -24.08 -11.38
C GLY A 16 20.96 -23.55 -11.91
N VAL A 17 21.04 -22.24 -12.21
CA VAL A 17 22.11 -21.52 -12.95
C VAL A 17 22.01 -21.66 -14.48
N ASP A 18 21.90 -20.63 -15.32
CA ASP A 18 21.72 -19.15 -15.24
C ASP A 18 21.77 -18.68 -16.72
N SER A 19 21.43 -17.41 -16.98
CA SER A 19 21.74 -16.56 -18.12
C SER A 19 20.91 -16.77 -19.39
N SER A 20 20.45 -15.73 -20.12
CA SER A 20 20.34 -14.29 -19.83
C SER A 20 19.47 -13.60 -20.94
N GLY A 21 19.51 -12.28 -21.21
CA GLY A 21 18.65 -11.56 -22.24
C GLY A 21 19.33 -10.49 -23.17
N PRO A 22 19.18 -10.54 -24.51
CA PRO A 22 18.42 -9.53 -25.18
C PRO A 22 17.27 -10.31 -25.76
N ASN A 23 16.21 -10.27 -24.98
CA ASN A 23 14.86 -10.57 -25.34
C ASN A 23 14.58 -12.07 -25.18
N SER A 24 14.64 -12.59 -23.95
CA SER A 24 14.87 -14.03 -23.73
C SER A 24 14.21 -14.68 -22.52
N VAL A 25 13.72 -15.88 -22.79
CA VAL A 25 13.05 -16.75 -21.83
C VAL A 25 14.07 -17.60 -21.07
N ASN A 26 13.82 -17.86 -19.79
CA ASN A 26 14.57 -18.82 -18.97
C ASN A 26 13.62 -19.62 -18.07
N SER A 27 14.11 -20.70 -17.44
CA SER A 27 13.34 -21.37 -16.39
C SER A 27 14.22 -22.20 -15.44
N SER A 28 14.30 -21.82 -14.18
CA SER A 28 15.13 -22.54 -13.21
C SER A 28 14.33 -23.50 -12.31
N GLY A 29 14.96 -24.58 -11.84
CA GLY A 29 14.35 -25.45 -10.83
C GLY A 29 14.46 -24.91 -9.40
N PRO A 30 13.76 -25.52 -8.41
CA PRO A 30 13.80 -25.11 -7.00
C PRO A 30 15.18 -25.03 -6.29
N ASN A 31 15.68 -23.84 -5.94
CA ASN A 31 17.08 -23.49 -5.55
C ASN A 31 17.96 -22.97 -6.71
N GLY A 32 17.35 -22.47 -7.79
CA GLY A 32 18.07 -21.87 -8.90
C GLY A 32 18.43 -20.40 -8.71
N VAL A 33 19.37 -19.93 -9.53
CA VAL A 33 19.72 -18.52 -9.66
C VAL A 33 19.73 -18.18 -11.16
N ASP A 34 19.18 -17.04 -11.55
CA ASP A 34 19.25 -16.50 -12.92
C ASP A 34 19.48 -14.99 -12.94
N SER A 35 20.13 -14.50 -13.98
CA SER A 35 20.03 -13.10 -14.38
C SER A 35 19.82 -12.97 -15.88
N SER A 36 18.75 -12.27 -16.26
CA SER A 36 18.36 -12.02 -17.64
C SER A 36 18.48 -10.54 -18.01
N GLY A 37 18.65 -10.27 -19.30
CA GLY A 37 18.84 -8.90 -19.83
C GLY A 37 17.53 -8.35 -20.41
N PRO A 38 17.56 -7.29 -21.23
CA PRO A 38 16.33 -6.60 -21.64
C PRO A 38 15.32 -7.53 -22.34
N ASN A 39 14.02 -7.28 -22.16
CA ASN A 39 12.89 -7.99 -22.77
C ASN A 39 12.82 -9.51 -22.47
N SER A 40 13.27 -9.94 -21.30
CA SER A 40 13.32 -11.34 -20.87
C SER A 40 12.02 -11.87 -20.24
N VAL A 41 11.96 -13.19 -20.01
CA VAL A 41 10.90 -13.87 -19.26
C VAL A 41 11.47 -15.06 -18.48
N ASP A 42 11.80 -14.97 -17.19
CA ASP A 42 12.20 -16.15 -16.39
C ASP A 42 11.00 -16.79 -15.67
N SER A 43 11.09 -18.09 -15.37
CA SER A 43 10.20 -18.70 -14.38
C SER A 43 10.86 -19.81 -13.56
N SER A 44 10.82 -19.69 -12.24
CA SER A 44 11.57 -20.54 -11.33
C SER A 44 10.75 -21.41 -10.39
N GLY A 45 11.34 -22.54 -9.99
CA GLY A 45 10.88 -23.32 -8.86
C GLY A 45 11.23 -22.68 -7.50
N PRO A 46 10.66 -23.20 -6.39
CA PRO A 46 10.81 -22.60 -5.07
C PRO A 46 12.25 -22.57 -4.53
N ASN A 47 12.61 -21.53 -3.77
CA ASN A 47 13.97 -21.20 -3.29
C ASN A 47 14.88 -20.51 -4.33
N GLY A 48 14.30 -19.80 -5.31
CA GLY A 48 15.02 -19.17 -6.42
C GLY A 48 15.59 -17.76 -6.14
N VAL A 49 16.48 -17.26 -7.00
CA VAL A 49 16.88 -15.83 -7.06
C VAL A 49 17.03 -15.40 -8.53
N HIS A 50 16.23 -14.45 -8.99
CA HIS A 50 16.07 -14.06 -10.39
C HIS A 50 16.23 -12.55 -10.53
N SER A 51 16.80 -12.10 -11.65
CA SER A 51 16.79 -10.67 -11.95
C SER A 51 16.89 -10.37 -13.44
N SER A 52 15.93 -9.61 -13.95
CA SER A 52 15.77 -9.31 -15.36
C SER A 52 16.08 -7.86 -15.74
N GLY A 53 16.35 -7.65 -17.02
CA GLY A 53 16.60 -6.31 -17.57
C GLY A 53 15.32 -5.48 -17.77
N PRO A 54 15.42 -4.32 -18.43
CA PRO A 54 14.24 -3.53 -18.79
C PRO A 54 13.26 -4.32 -19.67
N ASN A 55 11.96 -4.26 -19.37
CA ASN A 55 10.91 -5.11 -19.97
C ASN A 55 11.07 -6.62 -19.68
N GLY A 56 11.77 -6.99 -18.61
CA GLY A 56 11.84 -8.37 -18.11
C GLY A 56 10.53 -8.83 -17.46
N VAL A 57 10.32 -10.13 -17.33
CA VAL A 57 9.16 -10.70 -16.62
C VAL A 57 9.60 -11.94 -15.85
N ASP A 58 9.80 -11.86 -14.55
CA ASP A 58 10.24 -13.02 -13.76
C ASP A 58 9.06 -13.58 -12.94
N SER A 59 8.97 -14.91 -12.77
CA SER A 59 7.92 -15.50 -11.93
C SER A 59 8.31 -16.80 -11.25
N SER A 60 8.24 -16.81 -9.93
CA SER A 60 8.92 -17.80 -9.10
C SER A 60 8.03 -18.58 -8.13
N GLY A 61 8.55 -19.72 -7.67
CA GLY A 61 7.94 -20.51 -6.60
C GLY A 61 8.01 -19.84 -5.23
N SER A 62 7.62 -20.59 -4.18
CA SER A 62 7.76 -20.13 -2.79
C SER A 62 9.22 -19.93 -2.36
N ILE A 63 9.49 -18.95 -1.50
CA ILE A 63 10.83 -18.67 -0.93
C ILE A 63 11.83 -18.17 -1.99
N SER A 64 11.36 -17.42 -2.99
CA SER A 64 12.20 -16.92 -4.08
C SER A 64 12.46 -15.41 -3.99
N VAL A 65 13.37 -14.87 -4.79
CA VAL A 65 13.64 -13.43 -4.86
C VAL A 65 13.75 -13.01 -6.32
N ASP A 66 12.81 -12.23 -6.85
CA ASP A 66 12.78 -11.79 -8.25
C ASP A 66 13.02 -10.26 -8.32
N SER A 67 13.60 -9.74 -9.41
CA SER A 67 13.79 -8.29 -9.57
C SER A 67 14.08 -7.83 -11.01
N SER A 68 13.17 -7.05 -11.55
CA SER A 68 13.17 -6.61 -12.95
C SER A 68 13.55 -5.14 -13.16
N GLY A 69 14.02 -4.85 -14.37
CA GLY A 69 14.32 -3.47 -14.80
C GLY A 69 13.07 -2.60 -15.04
N PRO A 70 13.25 -1.38 -15.57
CA PRO A 70 12.13 -0.50 -15.93
C PRO A 70 11.17 -1.16 -16.93
N ASN A 71 9.86 -1.00 -16.73
CA ASN A 71 8.77 -1.70 -17.43
C ASN A 71 8.79 -3.23 -17.27
N GLY A 72 9.47 -3.75 -16.25
CA GLY A 72 9.49 -5.17 -15.93
C GLY A 72 8.25 -5.63 -15.14
N ALA A 73 8.14 -6.92 -14.84
CA ALA A 73 7.08 -7.42 -13.97
C ALA A 73 7.52 -8.70 -13.24
N ASP A 74 7.47 -8.71 -11.91
CA ASP A 74 7.90 -9.84 -11.09
C ASP A 74 6.71 -10.48 -10.37
N SER A 75 6.75 -11.79 -10.09
CA SER A 75 5.70 -12.43 -9.26
C SER A 75 6.13 -13.73 -8.62
N SER A 76 6.25 -13.70 -7.29
CA SER A 76 6.70 -14.82 -6.47
C SER A 76 5.58 -15.55 -5.71
N GLY A 77 5.89 -16.81 -5.35
CA GLY A 77 5.06 -17.61 -4.46
C GLY A 77 5.14 -17.17 -2.98
N PRO A 78 4.54 -17.95 -2.05
CA PRO A 78 4.58 -17.64 -0.62
C PRO A 78 6.01 -17.50 -0.06
N ASN A 79 6.24 -16.50 0.78
CA ASN A 79 7.56 -16.11 1.31
C ASN A 79 8.57 -15.66 0.24
N GLY A 80 8.11 -15.20 -0.92
CA GLY A 80 8.98 -14.60 -1.94
C GLY A 80 9.31 -13.13 -1.66
N ALA A 81 10.14 -12.53 -2.50
CA ALA A 81 10.45 -11.10 -2.47
C ALA A 81 10.64 -10.56 -3.89
N ASP A 82 9.82 -9.59 -4.29
CA ASP A 82 9.77 -9.06 -5.66
C ASP A 82 10.22 -7.58 -5.68
N SER A 83 10.74 -7.07 -6.81
CA SER A 83 11.07 -5.65 -6.95
C SER A 83 11.36 -5.22 -8.39
N SER A 84 10.43 -4.48 -9.00
CA SER A 84 10.59 -3.89 -10.33
C SER A 84 11.08 -2.44 -10.36
N GLY A 85 11.66 -2.07 -11.50
CA GLY A 85 11.99 -0.69 -11.84
C GLY A 85 10.78 0.20 -12.16
N PRO A 86 11.02 1.47 -12.57
CA PRO A 86 9.95 2.40 -12.93
C PRO A 86 9.03 1.88 -14.05
N ASN A 87 7.71 2.09 -13.90
CA ASN A 87 6.63 1.53 -14.73
C ASN A 87 6.54 -0.01 -14.68
N GLY A 88 7.10 -0.66 -13.65
CA GLY A 88 7.01 -2.10 -13.47
C GLY A 88 5.70 -2.56 -12.80
N ALA A 89 5.53 -3.86 -12.66
CA ALA A 89 4.34 -4.45 -12.02
C ALA A 89 4.69 -5.72 -11.24
N ASP A 90 4.54 -5.68 -9.92
CA ASP A 90 4.96 -6.76 -9.03
C ASP A 90 3.76 -7.46 -8.36
N SER A 91 3.93 -8.71 -7.93
CA SER A 91 2.91 -9.41 -7.14
C SER A 91 3.44 -10.61 -6.36
N SER A 92 3.64 -10.40 -5.05
CA SER A 92 4.10 -11.41 -4.11
C SER A 92 2.99 -12.24 -3.43
N GLY A 93 3.31 -13.51 -3.14
CA GLY A 93 2.43 -14.41 -2.38
C GLY A 93 2.34 -14.08 -0.88
N PRO A 94 1.62 -14.91 -0.07
CA PRO A 94 1.52 -14.70 1.38
C PRO A 94 2.87 -14.73 2.10
N ASN A 95 3.08 -13.82 3.06
CA ASN A 95 4.37 -13.55 3.72
C ASN A 95 5.46 -13.05 2.74
N GLY A 96 5.05 -12.43 1.63
CA GLY A 96 5.95 -11.85 0.64
C GLY A 96 6.54 -10.53 1.09
N VAL A 97 7.46 -9.99 0.28
CA VAL A 97 7.96 -8.62 0.38
C VAL A 97 7.95 -8.03 -1.02
N ASP A 98 7.41 -6.83 -1.21
CA ASP A 98 7.34 -6.21 -2.52
C ASP A 98 7.89 -4.77 -2.53
N SER A 99 8.34 -4.29 -3.70
CA SER A 99 8.98 -2.98 -3.84
C SER A 99 9.02 -2.49 -5.29
N SER A 100 7.91 -1.92 -5.74
CA SER A 100 7.77 -1.36 -7.08
C SER A 100 8.30 0.08 -7.26
N GLY A 101 8.86 0.37 -8.44
CA GLY A 101 9.36 1.69 -8.82
C GLY A 101 8.26 2.76 -9.04
N PRO A 102 8.64 4.01 -9.41
CA PRO A 102 7.68 5.07 -9.74
C PRO A 102 6.80 4.72 -10.95
N ASN A 103 5.50 5.03 -10.89
CA ASN A 103 4.47 4.59 -11.84
C ASN A 103 4.29 3.05 -11.88
N GLY A 104 4.64 2.37 -10.78
CA GLY A 104 4.51 0.93 -10.62
C GLY A 104 3.08 0.49 -10.29
N VAL A 105 2.85 -0.81 -10.34
CA VAL A 105 1.66 -1.47 -9.79
C VAL A 105 2.15 -2.60 -8.88
N ASP A 106 1.55 -2.72 -7.70
CA ASP A 106 1.93 -3.69 -6.68
C ASP A 106 0.67 -4.44 -6.20
N SER A 107 0.82 -5.68 -5.73
CA SER A 107 -0.31 -6.48 -5.23
C SER A 107 0.18 -7.69 -4.42
N SER A 108 0.13 -7.57 -3.10
CA SER A 108 0.67 -8.56 -2.17
C SER A 108 -0.37 -9.50 -1.52
N GLY A 109 0.12 -10.66 -1.10
CA GLY A 109 -0.62 -11.60 -0.27
C GLY A 109 -0.83 -11.15 1.19
N PRO A 110 -1.52 -11.97 2.01
CA PRO A 110 -1.65 -11.71 3.44
C PRO A 110 -0.31 -11.85 4.20
N ASN A 111 -0.09 -11.01 5.21
CA ASN A 111 1.14 -10.92 6.02
C ASN A 111 2.39 -10.48 5.24
N SER A 112 2.23 -9.74 4.14
CA SER A 112 3.33 -9.25 3.32
C SER A 112 3.83 -7.86 3.79
N ALA A 113 4.90 -7.35 3.19
CA ALA A 113 5.42 -6.02 3.45
C ALA A 113 5.85 -5.34 2.15
N ASP A 114 5.21 -4.24 1.81
CA ASP A 114 5.15 -3.70 0.45
C ASP A 114 5.59 -2.22 0.45
N SER A 115 6.03 -1.70 -0.69
CA SER A 115 6.61 -0.34 -0.75
C SER A 115 6.67 0.20 -2.18
N CYS A 116 5.65 0.96 -2.59
CA CYS A 116 5.58 1.50 -3.95
C CYS A 116 6.20 2.91 -4.11
N GLY A 117 6.73 3.19 -5.31
CA GLY A 117 7.20 4.52 -5.69
C GLY A 117 6.08 5.58 -5.86
N PRO A 118 6.43 6.83 -6.24
CA PRO A 118 5.43 7.87 -6.54
C PRO A 118 4.63 7.59 -7.82
N ASN A 119 3.35 7.99 -7.84
CA ASN A 119 2.38 7.76 -8.94
C ASN A 119 2.05 6.28 -9.18
N SER A 120 2.15 5.44 -8.14
CA SER A 120 1.95 3.99 -8.24
C SER A 120 0.57 3.58 -7.72
N VAL A 121 0.25 2.29 -7.75
CA VAL A 121 -0.99 1.70 -7.23
C VAL A 121 -0.65 0.43 -6.45
N ASP A 122 -0.89 0.39 -5.14
CA ASP A 122 -0.81 -0.84 -4.33
C ASP A 122 -2.20 -1.50 -4.08
N SER A 123 -2.18 -2.81 -3.82
CA SER A 123 -3.28 -3.56 -3.23
C SER A 123 -2.78 -4.70 -2.33
N SER A 124 -2.49 -4.40 -1.06
CA SER A 124 -1.96 -5.35 -0.08
C SER A 124 -3.01 -6.18 0.70
N GLY A 125 -2.61 -7.39 1.09
CA GLY A 125 -3.46 -8.35 1.80
C GLY A 125 -3.75 -8.04 3.30
N PRO A 126 -4.54 -8.90 3.98
CA PRO A 126 -4.75 -8.77 5.43
C PRO A 126 -3.47 -9.01 6.24
N ASN A 127 -3.28 -8.21 7.30
CA ASN A 127 -2.09 -8.19 8.17
C ASN A 127 -0.78 -7.78 7.45
N SER A 128 -0.85 -7.09 6.32
CA SER A 128 0.32 -6.57 5.60
C SER A 128 0.77 -5.21 6.14
N VAL A 129 1.96 -4.76 5.72
CA VAL A 129 2.53 -3.44 6.05
C VAL A 129 2.93 -2.74 4.76
N ASP A 130 2.27 -1.65 4.39
CA ASP A 130 2.54 -0.88 3.17
C ASP A 130 3.16 0.50 3.50
N SER A 131 3.80 1.10 2.50
CA SER A 131 4.39 2.44 2.53
C SER A 131 4.45 3.01 1.11
N SER A 132 3.51 3.89 0.75
CA SER A 132 3.38 4.41 -0.60
C SER A 132 4.01 5.78 -0.85
N GLY A 133 4.38 6.03 -2.11
CA GLY A 133 4.88 7.32 -2.57
C GLY A 133 3.81 8.42 -2.70
N PRO A 134 4.21 9.67 -3.00
CA PRO A 134 3.26 10.75 -3.30
C PRO A 134 2.49 10.49 -4.62
N ASN A 135 1.21 10.87 -4.65
CA ASN A 135 0.29 10.67 -5.78
C ASN A 135 -0.02 9.19 -6.08
N SER A 136 0.09 8.32 -5.08
CA SER A 136 -0.29 6.90 -5.21
C SER A 136 -1.78 6.68 -4.93
N ALA A 137 -2.27 5.46 -5.13
CA ALA A 137 -3.65 5.09 -4.85
C ALA A 137 -3.68 3.65 -4.34
N ASP A 138 -3.88 3.50 -3.04
CA ASP A 138 -3.45 2.30 -2.30
C ASP A 138 -4.63 1.69 -1.53
N SER A 139 -4.57 0.38 -1.24
CA SER A 139 -5.69 -0.31 -0.59
C SER A 139 -5.24 -1.46 0.30
N CYS A 140 -5.02 -1.18 1.59
CA CYS A 140 -4.58 -2.20 2.55
C CYS A 140 -5.70 -3.08 3.12
N GLY A 141 -5.37 -4.35 3.37
CA GLY A 141 -6.29 -5.32 3.95
C GLY A 141 -6.58 -5.14 5.46
N PRO A 142 -7.53 -5.93 6.02
CA PRO A 142 -7.82 -5.93 7.45
C PRO A 142 -6.60 -6.20 8.34
N ASN A 143 -6.50 -5.49 9.47
CA ASN A 143 -5.36 -5.54 10.41
C ASN A 143 -4.00 -5.15 9.81
N GLY A 144 -3.99 -4.41 8.69
CA GLY A 144 -2.77 -3.88 8.08
C GLY A 144 -2.21 -2.65 8.81
N VAL A 145 -1.01 -2.23 8.40
CA VAL A 145 -0.45 -0.91 8.70
C VAL A 145 -0.14 -0.23 7.37
N ASP A 146 -0.60 0.99 7.19
CA ASP A 146 -0.45 1.78 5.96
C ASP A 146 0.18 3.14 6.26
N SER A 147 0.85 3.74 5.28
CA SER A 147 1.54 5.02 5.39
C SER A 147 1.74 5.63 4.00
N SER A 148 0.83 6.52 3.59
CA SER A 148 0.84 7.08 2.24
C SER A 148 1.51 8.44 2.10
N GLY A 149 1.93 8.74 0.87
CA GLY A 149 2.49 10.04 0.51
C GLY A 149 1.46 11.19 0.42
N PRO A 150 1.93 12.43 0.19
CA PRO A 150 1.04 13.55 -0.15
C PRO A 150 0.31 13.35 -1.49
N ASN A 151 -0.94 13.80 -1.55
CA ASN A 151 -1.84 13.69 -2.73
C ASN A 151 -2.22 12.24 -3.09
N SER A 152 -2.18 11.32 -2.14
CA SER A 152 -2.58 9.92 -2.35
C SER A 152 -4.09 9.72 -2.13
N GLY A 153 -4.60 8.51 -2.37
CA GLY A 153 -6.02 8.20 -2.30
C GLY A 153 -6.24 6.76 -1.85
N ASP A 154 -6.54 6.59 -0.56
CA ASP A 154 -6.19 5.38 0.17
C ASP A 154 -7.43 4.69 0.78
N SER A 155 -7.44 3.36 0.80
CA SER A 155 -8.61 2.56 1.22
C SER A 155 -8.24 1.44 2.18
N SER A 156 -8.27 1.73 3.47
CA SER A 156 -7.85 0.84 4.55
C SER A 156 -8.94 -0.12 5.06
N GLY A 157 -8.59 -1.39 5.29
CA GLY A 157 -9.47 -2.39 5.90
C GLY A 157 -9.80 -2.17 7.39
N PRO A 158 -10.73 -2.94 7.98
CA PRO A 158 -11.01 -2.86 9.42
C PRO A 158 -9.81 -3.27 10.27
N LYS A 159 -9.65 -2.61 11.42
CA LYS A 159 -8.52 -2.76 12.36
C LYS A 159 -7.15 -2.36 11.80
N SER A 160 -7.09 -1.55 10.75
CA SER A 160 -5.85 -0.97 10.27
C SER A 160 -5.27 0.08 11.25
N VAL A 161 -3.99 0.39 11.05
CA VAL A 161 -3.40 1.67 11.48
C VAL A 161 -2.95 2.38 10.21
N ASP A 162 -3.41 3.60 10.01
CA ASP A 162 -3.24 4.36 8.77
C ASP A 162 -2.68 5.76 9.07
N SER A 163 -1.99 6.36 8.10
CA SER A 163 -1.29 7.64 8.22
C SER A 163 -1.03 8.24 6.84
N SER A 164 -1.92 9.13 6.38
CA SER A 164 -1.82 9.73 5.05
C SER A 164 -1.10 11.08 5.01
N GLY A 165 -0.53 11.40 3.86
CA GLY A 165 0.04 12.71 3.58
C GLY A 165 -0.99 13.86 3.51
N PRO A 166 -0.52 15.11 3.33
CA PRO A 166 -1.40 16.24 3.06
C PRO A 166 -1.95 16.19 1.62
N ASN A 167 -3.18 16.68 1.44
CA ASN A 167 -3.98 16.63 0.20
C ASN A 167 -4.45 15.22 -0.19
N SER A 168 -4.50 14.27 0.75
CA SER A 168 -4.94 12.90 0.49
C SER A 168 -6.46 12.72 0.66
N VAL A 169 -7.00 11.64 0.09
CA VAL A 169 -8.43 11.29 0.17
C VAL A 169 -8.55 9.86 0.66
N ASP A 170 -8.95 9.69 1.91
CA ASP A 170 -8.81 8.44 2.65
C ASP A 170 -10.18 7.85 2.97
N SER A 171 -10.25 6.53 3.13
CA SER A 171 -11.42 5.87 3.68
C SER A 171 -11.00 4.61 4.41
N SER A 172 -11.37 4.49 5.69
CA SER A 172 -10.86 3.42 6.55
C SER A 172 -11.96 2.55 7.17
N GLY A 173 -11.70 1.26 7.38
CA GLY A 173 -12.63 0.29 7.94
C GLY A 173 -12.71 0.30 9.49
N PRO A 174 -13.80 -0.16 10.12
CA PRO A 174 -14.04 -0.01 11.57
C PRO A 174 -12.98 -0.63 12.50
N ASN A 175 -12.86 -0.13 13.73
CA ASN A 175 -11.89 -0.54 14.78
C ASN A 175 -10.41 -0.21 14.50
N GLY A 176 -10.12 0.77 13.64
CA GLY A 176 -8.76 1.21 13.30
C GLY A 176 -8.30 2.48 14.03
N VAL A 177 -7.10 2.93 13.67
CA VAL A 177 -6.54 4.25 14.00
C VAL A 177 -6.16 4.94 12.70
N ASN A 178 -6.57 6.18 12.48
CA ASN A 178 -6.15 6.98 11.32
C ASN A 178 -5.50 8.31 11.75
N SER A 179 -4.74 8.93 10.83
CA SER A 179 -4.05 10.20 11.01
C SER A 179 -3.78 10.85 9.66
N SER A 180 -4.71 11.65 9.14
CA SER A 180 -4.58 12.30 7.84
C SER A 180 -3.87 13.66 7.89
N GLY A 181 -3.14 13.99 6.81
CA GLY A 181 -2.46 15.28 6.68
C GLY A 181 -3.37 16.52 6.57
N SER A 182 -2.76 17.68 6.32
CA SER A 182 -3.52 18.92 6.06
C SER A 182 -4.17 18.91 4.68
N ILE A 183 -5.35 19.53 4.55
CA ILE A 183 -6.11 19.60 3.28
C ILE A 183 -6.56 18.20 2.80
N SER A 184 -6.74 17.25 3.71
CA SER A 184 -7.20 15.89 3.38
C SER A 184 -8.72 15.75 3.56
N VAL A 185 -9.29 14.69 2.96
CA VAL A 185 -10.69 14.28 3.16
C VAL A 185 -10.69 12.85 3.65
N ASP A 186 -11.22 12.58 4.85
CA ASP A 186 -11.34 11.23 5.40
C ASP A 186 -12.81 10.81 5.59
N SER A 187 -13.04 9.50 5.60
CA SER A 187 -14.31 8.87 5.95
C SER A 187 -14.05 7.60 6.77
N SER A 188 -14.30 7.72 8.07
CA SER A 188 -13.92 6.72 9.06
C SER A 188 -15.10 5.88 9.54
N GLY A 189 -14.97 4.56 9.48
CA GLY A 189 -15.91 3.61 10.08
C GLY A 189 -15.99 3.69 11.62
N PRO A 190 -16.98 3.03 12.26
CA PRO A 190 -17.18 3.11 13.72
C PRO A 190 -16.07 2.47 14.55
N ILE A 191 -15.97 2.93 15.80
CA ILE A 191 -14.97 2.54 16.80
C ILE A 191 -13.56 2.92 16.31
N ARG A 192 -13.06 4.07 16.76
CA ARG A 192 -11.92 4.78 16.16
C ARG A 192 -11.05 5.49 17.18
N VAL A 193 -9.81 5.73 16.77
CA VAL A 193 -9.10 6.96 17.11
C VAL A 193 -8.74 7.63 15.78
N ASP A 194 -9.13 8.89 15.61
CA ASP A 194 -8.85 9.68 14.41
C ASP A 194 -8.15 10.99 14.73
N SER A 195 -7.51 11.59 13.73
CA SER A 195 -6.74 12.84 13.86
C SER A 195 -6.43 13.46 12.50
N SER A 196 -7.30 14.34 12.00
CA SER A 196 -7.11 15.03 10.72
C SER A 196 -6.36 16.37 10.84
N GLY A 197 -5.56 16.69 9.82
CA GLY A 197 -4.84 17.94 9.71
C GLY A 197 -5.73 19.17 9.40
N PRO A 198 -5.17 20.39 9.45
CA PRO A 198 -5.93 21.61 9.20
C PRO A 198 -6.43 21.74 7.76
N ASN A 199 -7.57 22.42 7.58
CA ASN A 199 -8.26 22.67 6.31
C ASN A 199 -8.81 21.41 5.60
N GLY A 200 -9.10 20.34 6.34
CA GLY A 200 -9.71 19.11 5.80
C GLY A 200 -11.24 19.06 5.85
N ALA A 201 -11.80 17.94 5.43
CA ALA A 201 -13.18 17.55 5.70
C ALA A 201 -13.20 16.12 6.27
N ASP A 202 -13.75 15.95 7.47
CA ASP A 202 -13.74 14.70 8.22
C ASP A 202 -15.17 14.15 8.44
N SER A 203 -15.26 12.85 8.70
CA SER A 203 -16.52 12.14 8.94
C SER A 203 -16.25 10.82 9.68
N SER A 204 -16.25 10.86 11.00
CA SER A 204 -15.96 9.68 11.85
C SER A 204 -17.21 8.93 12.32
N GLY A 205 -17.14 7.61 12.27
CA GLY A 205 -18.21 6.72 12.69
C GLY A 205 -18.43 6.69 14.21
N PRO A 206 -19.60 6.21 14.68
CA PRO A 206 -19.96 6.26 16.10
C PRO A 206 -19.02 5.45 17.01
N ASN A 207 -18.93 5.92 18.26
CA ASN A 207 -18.14 5.37 19.38
C ASN A 207 -16.60 5.47 19.18
N GLY A 208 -16.11 6.59 18.64
CA GLY A 208 -14.68 6.89 18.47
C GLY A 208 -14.16 8.02 19.36
N VAL A 209 -12.85 8.26 19.26
CA VAL A 209 -12.20 9.52 19.64
C VAL A 209 -11.75 10.21 18.35
N ASP A 210 -12.05 11.50 18.23
CA ASP A 210 -11.75 12.32 17.05
C ASP A 210 -11.02 13.62 17.45
N SER A 211 -10.32 14.23 16.50
CA SER A 211 -9.54 15.45 16.70
C SER A 211 -9.20 16.12 15.36
N SER A 212 -10.07 17.02 14.87
CA SER A 212 -9.86 17.71 13.61
C SER A 212 -9.07 19.01 13.71
N GLY A 213 -8.24 19.27 12.69
CA GLY A 213 -7.45 20.49 12.58
C GLY A 213 -8.29 21.76 12.31
N PRO A 214 -7.75 22.96 12.58
CA PRO A 214 -8.47 24.22 12.33
C PRO A 214 -8.81 24.44 10.85
N ASN A 215 -9.92 25.16 10.65
CA ASN A 215 -10.51 25.57 9.35
C ASN A 215 -11.09 24.42 8.50
N GLY A 216 -11.59 23.34 9.12
CA GLY A 216 -12.23 22.22 8.43
C GLY A 216 -13.76 22.19 8.51
N ALA A 217 -14.33 21.14 7.94
CA ALA A 217 -15.68 20.67 8.25
C ALA A 217 -15.59 19.30 8.92
N ASP A 218 -16.30 19.10 10.02
CA ASP A 218 -16.21 17.92 10.86
C ASP A 218 -17.60 17.30 11.09
N TRP A 219 -17.65 15.98 11.23
CA TRP A 219 -18.84 15.22 11.61
C TRP A 219 -18.42 14.02 12.45
N SER A 220 -18.75 14.02 13.74
CA SER A 220 -18.50 12.87 14.62
C SER A 220 -19.78 12.09 14.94
N GLY A 221 -19.66 10.76 14.90
CA GLY A 221 -20.78 9.86 15.16
C GLY A 221 -21.27 9.82 16.62
N LEU A 222 -22.36 9.11 16.86
CA LEU A 222 -22.95 8.89 18.20
C LEU A 222 -21.92 8.39 19.23
N ASN A 223 -22.00 8.88 20.47
CA ASN A 223 -21.11 8.52 21.58
C ASN A 223 -19.61 8.76 21.31
N SER A 224 -19.25 9.79 20.52
CA SER A 224 -17.86 10.21 20.30
C SER A 224 -17.28 10.98 21.49
N ALA A 225 -15.94 11.04 21.56
CA ALA A 225 -15.24 12.16 22.18
C ALA A 225 -14.56 12.95 21.06
N ASP A 226 -14.83 14.24 20.99
CA ASP A 226 -14.62 15.06 19.80
C ASP A 226 -13.84 16.35 20.18
N TRP A 227 -12.99 16.83 19.27
CA TRP A 227 -12.27 18.09 19.39
C TRP A 227 -12.11 18.73 18.02
N SER A 228 -12.89 19.77 17.75
CA SER A 228 -12.78 20.52 16.50
C SER A 228 -11.93 21.79 16.63
N GLY A 229 -11.09 22.02 15.62
CA GLY A 229 -10.19 23.17 15.57
C GLY A 229 -10.87 24.54 15.40
N LEU A 230 -10.05 25.59 15.36
CA LEU A 230 -10.50 26.97 15.18
C LEU A 230 -11.17 27.21 13.80
N ASN A 231 -12.28 27.98 13.78
CA ASN A 231 -12.98 28.44 12.58
C ASN A 231 -13.51 27.33 11.64
N GLY A 232 -14.13 26.27 12.17
CA GLY A 232 -14.76 25.20 11.38
C GLY A 232 -16.29 25.19 11.39
N VAL A 233 -16.88 24.24 10.65
CA VAL A 233 -18.27 23.79 10.84
C VAL A 233 -18.22 22.41 11.47
N ASP A 234 -18.97 22.20 12.54
CA ASP A 234 -18.85 21.04 13.42
C ASP A 234 -20.24 20.45 13.72
N TRP A 235 -20.33 19.11 13.75
CA TRP A 235 -21.57 18.35 13.89
C TRP A 235 -21.35 17.05 14.70
N SER A 236 -21.41 17.13 16.02
CA SER A 236 -21.30 15.95 16.87
C SER A 236 -22.64 15.23 17.10
N GLY A 237 -22.62 13.91 17.05
CA GLY A 237 -23.76 13.05 17.37
C GLY A 237 -24.17 13.11 18.85
N PRO A 238 -25.45 12.88 19.19
CA PRO A 238 -25.90 12.89 20.59
C PRO A 238 -25.19 11.82 21.45
N ASN A 239 -25.15 12.11 22.76
CA ASN A 239 -24.44 11.37 23.82
C ASN A 239 -22.89 11.36 23.72
N GLY A 240 -22.29 12.24 22.91
CA GLY A 240 -20.84 12.48 22.90
C GLY A 240 -20.34 13.53 23.90
N VAL A 241 -19.02 13.77 23.90
CA VAL A 241 -18.35 14.90 24.56
C VAL A 241 -17.60 15.69 23.51
N ASP A 242 -18.01 16.93 23.26
CA ASP A 242 -17.46 17.83 22.23
C ASP A 242 -16.72 19.04 22.88
N TRP A 243 -15.69 19.52 22.18
CA TRP A 243 -14.79 20.61 22.55
C TRP A 243 -14.38 21.49 21.36
N SER A 244 -15.31 22.28 20.82
CA SER A 244 -15.03 23.14 19.68
C SER A 244 -14.14 24.38 19.99
N GLY A 245 -13.25 24.73 19.06
CA GLY A 245 -12.43 25.93 19.12
C GLY A 245 -13.19 27.25 18.84
N PRO A 246 -12.73 28.42 19.34
CA PRO A 246 -13.41 29.70 19.07
C PRO A 246 -13.59 30.01 17.58
N ASN A 247 -14.74 30.62 17.27
CA ASN A 247 -15.28 30.91 15.93
C ASN A 247 -15.75 29.68 15.12
N SER A 248 -15.92 28.50 15.73
CA SER A 248 -16.66 27.39 15.09
C SER A 248 -18.16 27.68 14.99
N ALA A 249 -18.85 26.91 14.15
CA ALA A 249 -20.30 26.75 14.17
C ALA A 249 -20.65 25.29 14.51
N ASP A 250 -20.87 25.01 15.81
CA ASP A 250 -21.25 23.68 16.34
C ASP A 250 -22.77 23.42 16.23
N TRP A 251 -23.10 22.17 15.89
CA TRP A 251 -24.44 21.62 15.86
C TRP A 251 -24.53 20.22 16.50
N SER A 252 -24.63 20.18 17.82
CA SER A 252 -24.93 18.95 18.56
C SER A 252 -26.36 18.42 18.32
N GLY A 253 -26.48 17.12 18.04
CA GLY A 253 -27.78 16.46 17.86
C GLY A 253 -28.60 16.31 19.16
N PRO A 254 -29.94 16.16 19.07
CA PRO A 254 -30.80 16.16 20.26
C PRO A 254 -30.58 14.92 21.15
N ASN A 255 -30.12 15.14 22.39
CA ASN A 255 -30.09 14.10 23.42
C ASN A 255 -31.52 13.67 23.79
N SER A 256 -31.83 12.38 23.58
CA SER A 256 -33.14 11.76 23.78
C SER A 256 -33.20 10.84 25.00
#